data_AF-A0A4D7DZW7-F1
#
_entry.id   AF-A0A4D7DZW7-F1
#
_cell.length_a   1.000
_cell.length_b   1.000
_cell.length_c   1.000
_cell.angle_alpha   90.00
_cell.angle_beta   90.00
_cell.angle_gamma   90.00
#
_symmetry.space_group_name_H-M   'P 1'
#
loop_
_entity.id
_entity.type
_entity.pdbx_description
1 polymer ?
#
loop_
_entity_poly.entity_id
_entity_poly.type
_entity_poly.pdbx_seq_one_letter_code
_entity_poly.pdbx_strand_id
1 'polypeptide(L)'
;MTGRHVIEQWRKAPRLTTLAQFFERTASGLGGAPDRATPTVDLSLLDFDLECVVFSDTHRSLWGPFDKHYFASIPYRLEEECRIGSSFLSTGLKRWAKTGIPAKIYTLGTGTGCLARTLAKLGGGRIQTLCCSPTIANRTAFNESRGSPHAYFFHGPFFDLDEERYVADPELAHFREGFDILMEDTTFQMYDRDRVSQLDFIAPRIRPGGLLVQVQKLANPDDSVYQARERQKDELFKSRYFSTSRISDKRNEVLDTMDNLQVDLETTAAALGAFFRYSVLVWNSGNFYTIVSSNARQAVVDFVTQMLKPAIPPSYCYLALPTALNDTPSQPIGPALKWRNANSIVDALPHLVAS
;
A
#
# COMPACT_ATOMS: atom_id res chain seq x y z
N MET A 1 13.04 5.55 -19.80
CA MET A 1 13.35 4.10 -19.81
C MET A 1 14.57 3.87 -18.93
N THR A 2 14.36 3.17 -17.81
CA THR A 2 15.37 2.92 -16.79
C THR A 2 16.57 2.19 -17.39
N GLY A 3 17.77 2.76 -17.20
CA GLY A 3 18.99 2.19 -17.78
C GLY A 3 19.33 0.82 -17.19
N ARG A 4 19.88 -0.08 -18.01
CA ARG A 4 20.27 -1.44 -17.58
C ARG A 4 21.17 -1.45 -16.34
N HIS A 5 22.08 -0.48 -16.23
CA HIS A 5 22.96 -0.34 -15.06
C HIS A 5 22.19 -0.11 -13.75
N VAL A 6 21.08 0.63 -13.78
CA VAL A 6 20.21 0.86 -12.63
C VAL A 6 19.51 -0.44 -12.21
N ILE A 7 19.01 -1.21 -13.19
CA ILE A 7 18.42 -2.53 -12.92
C ILE A 7 19.43 -3.47 -12.26
N GLU A 8 20.66 -3.53 -12.77
CA GLU A 8 21.73 -4.33 -12.17
C GLU A 8 22.12 -3.88 -10.76
N GLN A 9 21.98 -2.59 -10.45
CA GLN A 9 22.14 -2.08 -9.09
C GLN A 9 21.00 -2.58 -8.19
N TRP A 10 19.75 -2.52 -8.64
CA TRP A 10 18.60 -3.02 -7.87
C TRP A 10 18.65 -4.53 -7.63
N ARG A 11 19.26 -5.32 -8.54
CA ARG A 11 19.52 -6.76 -8.31
C ARG A 11 20.42 -7.02 -7.09
N LYS A 12 21.26 -6.05 -6.73
CA LYS A 12 22.18 -6.14 -5.56
C LYS A 12 21.59 -5.51 -4.30
N ALA A 13 20.41 -4.91 -4.39
CA ALA A 13 19.82 -4.18 -3.28
C ALA A 13 19.49 -5.07 -2.07
N PRO A 14 19.42 -4.49 -0.86
CA PRO A 14 19.16 -5.23 0.37
C PRO A 14 17.95 -6.17 0.30
N ARG A 15 16.88 -5.78 -0.40
CA ARG A 15 15.68 -6.62 -0.58
C ARG A 15 15.98 -8.02 -1.10
N LEU A 16 16.96 -8.12 -1.99
CA LEU A 16 17.35 -9.35 -2.70
C LEU A 16 18.62 -9.98 -2.13
N THR A 17 19.33 -9.27 -1.25
CA THR A 17 20.60 -9.71 -0.67
C THR A 17 20.47 -9.81 0.85
N THR A 18 20.93 -8.79 1.60
CA THR A 18 21.08 -8.83 3.06
C THR A 18 19.77 -9.04 3.82
N LEU A 19 18.62 -8.61 3.28
CA LEU A 19 17.31 -8.77 3.90
C LEU A 19 16.53 -9.99 3.36
N ALA A 20 17.05 -10.71 2.36
CA ALA A 20 16.30 -11.78 1.69
C ALA A 20 15.87 -12.88 2.67
N GLN A 21 16.76 -13.32 3.56
CA GLN A 21 16.47 -14.34 4.56
C GLN A 21 15.47 -13.86 5.62
N PHE A 22 15.54 -12.59 6.02
CA PHE A 22 14.56 -11.99 6.93
C PHE A 22 13.15 -12.04 6.33
N PHE A 23 13.00 -11.62 5.07
CA PHE A 23 11.71 -11.67 4.37
C PHE A 23 11.22 -13.11 4.20
N GLU A 24 12.09 -14.06 3.86
CA GLU A 24 11.75 -15.47 3.74
C GLU A 24 11.24 -16.06 5.06
N ARG A 25 11.96 -15.84 6.16
CA ARG A 25 11.56 -16.29 7.51
C ARG A 25 10.25 -15.67 7.97
N THR A 26 10.04 -14.39 7.70
CA THR A 26 8.81 -13.70 8.09
C THR A 26 7.62 -14.16 7.24
N ALA A 27 7.80 -14.31 5.93
CA ALA A 27 6.78 -14.77 5.01
C ALA A 27 6.36 -16.22 5.23
N SER A 28 7.29 -17.08 5.64
CA SER A 28 7.03 -18.48 6.01
C SER A 28 6.45 -18.65 7.41
N GLY A 29 6.36 -17.57 8.21
CA GLY A 29 5.89 -17.63 9.59
C GLY A 29 6.90 -18.20 10.58
N LEU A 30 8.14 -18.45 10.16
CA LEU A 30 9.25 -18.92 11.01
C LEU A 30 9.87 -17.79 11.87
N GLY A 31 9.46 -16.54 11.66
CA GLY A 31 9.93 -15.39 12.41
C GLY A 31 9.05 -14.16 12.24
N GLY A 32 9.32 -13.11 13.02
CA GLY A 32 8.70 -11.80 12.87
C GLY A 32 7.24 -11.67 13.32
N ALA A 33 6.55 -12.77 13.66
CA ALA A 33 5.19 -12.71 14.19
C ALA A 33 5.13 -11.98 15.55
N PRO A 34 4.05 -11.22 15.84
CA PRO A 34 3.85 -10.60 17.14
C PRO A 34 3.66 -11.66 18.23
N ASP A 35 4.26 -11.43 19.40
CA ASP A 35 4.31 -12.37 20.53
C ASP A 35 3.42 -11.98 21.72
N ARG A 36 2.79 -10.79 21.69
CA ARG A 36 1.84 -10.34 22.72
C ARG A 36 0.39 -10.43 22.27
N ALA A 37 0.09 -9.92 21.08
CA ALA A 37 -1.27 -9.86 20.56
C ALA A 37 -1.28 -9.87 19.04
N THR A 38 -2.35 -10.40 18.46
CA THR A 38 -2.59 -10.31 17.02
C THR A 38 -3.25 -8.97 16.70
N PRO A 39 -2.76 -8.19 15.72
CA PRO A 39 -3.39 -6.93 15.33
C PRO A 39 -4.83 -7.16 14.88
N THR A 40 -5.75 -6.32 15.31
CA THR A 40 -7.18 -6.30 14.95
C THR A 40 -7.54 -4.92 14.44
N VAL A 41 -8.46 -4.84 13.48
CA VAL A 41 -8.96 -3.55 13.00
C VAL A 41 -9.76 -2.89 14.10
N ASP A 42 -9.42 -1.65 14.43
CA ASP A 42 -10.28 -0.80 15.23
C ASP A 42 -11.35 -0.14 14.34
N LEU A 43 -12.53 -0.77 14.27
CA LEU A 43 -13.63 -0.29 13.45
C LEU A 43 -14.17 1.08 13.89
N SER A 44 -13.91 1.51 15.13
CA SER A 44 -14.32 2.85 15.58
C SER A 44 -13.53 3.95 14.86
N LEU A 45 -12.28 3.69 14.48
CA LEU A 45 -11.47 4.61 13.66
C LEU A 45 -11.98 4.73 12.21
N LEU A 46 -12.77 3.76 11.77
CA LEU A 46 -13.42 3.72 10.46
C LEU A 46 -14.89 4.12 10.54
N ASP A 47 -15.33 4.74 11.64
CA ASP A 47 -16.70 5.15 11.91
C ASP A 47 -17.74 4.02 11.69
N PHE A 48 -17.32 2.75 11.86
CA PHE A 48 -18.11 1.54 11.57
C PHE A 48 -18.72 1.52 10.16
N ASP A 49 -18.01 2.10 9.19
CA ASP A 49 -18.43 2.15 7.80
C ASP A 49 -18.60 0.76 7.18
N LEU A 50 -19.76 0.51 6.56
CA LEU A 50 -20.11 -0.80 6.01
C LEU A 50 -19.11 -1.33 4.98
N GLU A 51 -18.62 -0.47 4.08
CA GLU A 51 -17.67 -0.90 3.04
C GLU A 51 -16.33 -1.30 3.67
N CYS A 52 -15.84 -0.53 4.64
CA CYS A 52 -14.63 -0.85 5.37
C CYS A 52 -14.79 -2.11 6.24
N VAL A 53 -15.96 -2.34 6.85
CA VAL A 53 -16.25 -3.55 7.65
C VAL A 53 -16.20 -4.79 6.77
N VAL A 54 -16.95 -4.82 5.66
CA VAL A 54 -16.96 -5.95 4.72
C VAL A 54 -15.56 -6.21 4.16
N PHE A 55 -14.84 -5.14 3.81
CA PHE A 55 -13.47 -5.25 3.34
C PHE A 55 -12.58 -5.86 4.42
N SER A 56 -12.64 -5.37 5.66
CA SER A 56 -11.78 -5.80 6.76
C SER A 56 -11.98 -7.27 7.14
N ASP A 57 -13.21 -7.76 7.11
CA ASP A 57 -13.54 -9.16 7.41
C ASP A 57 -12.97 -10.09 6.34
N THR A 58 -13.22 -9.77 5.07
CA THR A 58 -12.68 -10.54 3.93
C THR A 58 -11.15 -10.50 3.94
N HIS A 59 -10.58 -9.30 4.16
CA HIS A 59 -9.13 -9.09 4.24
C HIS A 59 -8.51 -9.96 5.32
N ARG A 60 -9.07 -9.93 6.54
CA ARG A 60 -8.60 -10.76 7.65
C ARG A 60 -8.59 -12.24 7.32
N SER A 61 -9.64 -12.75 6.68
CA SER A 61 -9.77 -14.18 6.34
C SER A 61 -8.68 -14.66 5.36
N LEU A 62 -8.03 -13.74 4.65
CA LEU A 62 -7.03 -14.03 3.62
C LEU A 62 -5.59 -13.73 4.08
N TRP A 63 -5.37 -13.38 5.35
CA TRP A 63 -4.04 -13.11 5.87
C TRP A 63 -3.12 -14.32 5.75
N GLY A 64 -1.91 -14.08 5.25
CA GLY A 64 -0.78 -14.98 5.40
C GLY A 64 0.10 -14.61 6.61
N PRO A 65 1.22 -15.31 6.80
CA PRO A 65 2.09 -15.10 7.96
C PRO A 65 2.70 -13.70 8.03
N PHE A 66 3.12 -13.13 6.89
CA PHE A 66 3.74 -11.81 6.81
C PHE A 66 2.79 -10.69 7.26
N ASP A 67 1.49 -10.84 7.01
CA ASP A 67 0.48 -9.82 7.29
C ASP A 67 0.43 -9.46 8.79
N LYS A 68 0.54 -10.47 9.67
CA LYS A 68 0.60 -10.26 11.13
C LYS A 68 1.80 -9.40 11.53
N HIS A 69 2.95 -9.66 10.93
CA HIS A 69 4.16 -8.87 11.17
C HIS A 69 3.96 -7.42 10.70
N TYR A 70 3.49 -7.26 9.46
CA TYR A 70 3.37 -5.96 8.79
C TYR A 70 2.43 -5.03 9.57
N PHE A 71 1.22 -5.48 9.90
CA PHE A 71 0.22 -4.68 10.61
C PHE A 71 0.56 -4.41 12.08
N ALA A 72 1.34 -5.28 12.72
CA ALA A 72 1.85 -5.03 14.06
C ALA A 72 2.99 -3.99 14.09
N SER A 73 3.58 -3.69 12.93
CA SER A 73 4.85 -2.95 12.84
C SER A 73 4.72 -1.50 12.40
N ILE A 74 3.65 -1.17 11.69
CA ILE A 74 3.41 0.17 11.14
C ILE A 74 2.15 0.74 11.81
N PRO A 75 2.24 1.89 12.49
CA PRO A 75 1.12 2.43 13.23
C PRO A 75 -0.12 2.67 12.37
N TYR A 76 -1.21 1.98 12.71
CA TYR A 76 -2.54 2.09 12.08
C TYR A 76 -2.57 1.78 10.58
N ARG A 77 -1.58 1.02 10.08
CA ARG A 77 -1.51 0.61 8.68
C ARG A 77 -2.63 -0.35 8.29
N LEU A 78 -3.12 -1.14 9.25
CA LEU A 78 -4.21 -2.07 9.02
C LEU A 78 -5.53 -1.33 8.75
N GLU A 79 -5.84 -0.34 9.57
CA GLU A 79 -6.98 0.55 9.37
C GLU A 79 -6.85 1.30 8.05
N GLU A 80 -5.65 1.81 7.73
CA GLU A 80 -5.38 2.43 6.44
C GLU A 80 -5.57 1.48 5.27
N GLU A 81 -5.20 0.19 5.40
CA GLU A 81 -5.43 -0.78 4.33
C GLU A 81 -6.91 -1.02 4.09
N CYS A 82 -7.69 -1.13 5.17
CA CYS A 82 -9.12 -1.31 5.06
C CYS A 82 -9.78 -0.07 4.44
N ARG A 83 -9.33 1.12 4.84
CA ARG A 83 -9.78 2.40 4.28
C ARG A 83 -9.48 2.49 2.79
N ILE A 84 -8.22 2.37 2.39
CA ILE A 84 -7.82 2.54 0.99
C ILE A 84 -8.27 1.38 0.10
N GLY A 85 -8.27 0.15 0.63
CA GLY A 85 -8.73 -1.05 -0.04
C GLY A 85 -10.22 -0.99 -0.39
N SER A 86 -11.06 -0.46 0.52
CA SER A 86 -12.47 -0.22 0.21
C SER A 86 -12.65 0.79 -0.95
N SER A 87 -11.83 1.84 -0.99
CA SER A 87 -11.84 2.82 -2.09
C SER A 87 -11.30 2.23 -3.41
N PHE A 88 -10.31 1.33 -3.36
CA PHE A 88 -9.83 0.57 -4.53
C PHE A 88 -10.96 -0.29 -5.11
N LEU A 89 -11.68 -1.01 -4.24
CA LEU A 89 -12.82 -1.83 -4.62
C LEU A 89 -13.91 -0.97 -5.29
N SER A 90 -14.35 0.11 -4.64
CA SER A 90 -15.38 1.02 -5.18
C SER A 90 -14.96 1.62 -6.52
N THR A 91 -13.70 2.06 -6.63
CA THR A 91 -13.15 2.62 -7.88
C THR A 91 -13.10 1.58 -9.01
N GLY A 92 -12.62 0.37 -8.71
CA GLY A 92 -12.56 -0.73 -9.67
C GLY A 92 -13.94 -1.15 -10.16
N LEU A 93 -14.91 -1.27 -9.25
CA LEU A 93 -16.29 -1.62 -9.59
C LEU A 93 -16.98 -0.52 -10.42
N LYS A 94 -16.79 0.76 -10.07
CA LYS A 94 -17.32 1.89 -10.85
C LYS A 94 -16.73 1.93 -12.25
N ARG A 95 -15.44 1.64 -12.39
CA ARG A 95 -14.79 1.53 -13.70
C ARG A 95 -15.43 0.40 -14.51
N TRP A 96 -15.51 -0.80 -13.94
CA TRP A 96 -16.12 -1.95 -14.61
C TRP A 96 -17.56 -1.64 -15.04
N ALA A 97 -18.36 -1.02 -14.18
CA ALA A 97 -19.73 -0.64 -14.50
C ALA A 97 -19.81 0.35 -15.69
N LYS A 98 -18.84 1.26 -15.82
CA LYS A 98 -18.78 2.23 -16.93
C LYS A 98 -18.31 1.62 -18.25
N THR A 99 -17.41 0.63 -18.21
CA THR A 99 -16.72 0.15 -19.42
C THR A 99 -17.01 -1.29 -19.79
N GLY A 100 -17.64 -2.08 -18.92
CA GLY A 100 -17.85 -3.53 -19.08
C GLY A 100 -16.57 -4.37 -19.00
N ILE A 101 -15.41 -3.73 -18.79
CA ILE A 101 -14.08 -4.37 -18.77
C ILE A 101 -13.60 -4.44 -17.32
N PRO A 102 -13.07 -5.60 -16.86
CA PRO A 102 -12.52 -5.71 -15.51
C PRO A 102 -11.43 -4.68 -15.23
N ALA A 103 -11.49 -4.05 -14.05
CA ALA A 103 -10.44 -3.16 -13.60
C ALA A 103 -9.18 -3.96 -13.26
N LYS A 104 -8.01 -3.47 -13.67
CA LYS A 104 -6.71 -4.10 -13.38
C LYS A 104 -6.00 -3.34 -12.27
N ILE A 105 -5.66 -4.01 -11.18
CA ILE A 105 -4.98 -3.42 -10.03
C ILE A 105 -3.65 -4.16 -9.80
N TYR A 106 -2.54 -3.43 -9.75
CA TYR A 106 -1.24 -3.99 -9.41
C TYR A 106 -0.80 -3.53 -8.03
N THR A 107 -0.41 -4.45 -7.15
CA THR A 107 0.22 -4.11 -5.87
C THR A 107 1.65 -4.64 -5.84
N LEU A 108 2.66 -3.77 -5.96
CA LEU A 108 4.06 -4.16 -5.83
C LEU A 108 4.52 -4.11 -4.36
N GLY A 109 5.24 -5.15 -3.97
CA GLY A 109 5.86 -5.34 -2.64
C GLY A 109 4.90 -5.58 -1.47
N THR A 110 3.67 -6.00 -1.73
CA THR A 110 2.66 -6.33 -0.71
C THR A 110 2.84 -7.72 -0.06
N GLY A 111 4.08 -8.19 0.08
CA GLY A 111 4.40 -9.44 0.76
C GLY A 111 3.64 -10.63 0.17
N THR A 112 2.72 -11.21 0.96
CA THR A 112 1.90 -12.34 0.51
C THR A 112 0.89 -11.93 -0.55
N GLY A 113 0.54 -10.65 -0.71
CA GLY A 113 -0.47 -10.17 -1.66
C GLY A 113 -1.90 -10.11 -1.10
N CYS A 114 -2.05 -9.93 0.22
CA CYS A 114 -3.36 -9.97 0.89
C CYS A 114 -4.36 -8.95 0.33
N LEU A 115 -3.94 -7.69 0.11
CA LEU A 115 -4.76 -6.66 -0.52
C LEU A 115 -5.24 -7.09 -1.93
N ALA A 116 -4.33 -7.59 -2.77
CA ALA A 116 -4.67 -8.06 -4.11
C ALA A 116 -5.71 -9.20 -4.08
N ARG A 117 -5.49 -10.22 -3.23
CA ARG A 117 -6.46 -11.32 -3.06
C ARG A 117 -7.83 -10.84 -2.59
N THR A 118 -7.85 -9.89 -1.66
CA THR A 118 -9.09 -9.32 -1.12
C THR A 118 -9.88 -8.61 -2.20
N LEU A 119 -9.22 -7.76 -2.99
CA LEU A 119 -9.84 -7.04 -4.10
C LEU A 119 -10.35 -7.98 -5.19
N ALA A 120 -9.58 -9.00 -5.56
CA ALA A 120 -10.00 -10.00 -6.54
C ALA A 120 -11.17 -10.87 -6.04
N LYS A 121 -11.22 -11.18 -4.73
CA LYS A 121 -12.31 -11.93 -4.11
C LYS A 121 -13.60 -11.11 -4.09
N LEU A 122 -13.55 -9.88 -3.56
CA LEU A 122 -14.71 -8.99 -3.51
C LEU A 122 -15.16 -8.50 -4.89
N GLY A 123 -14.22 -8.33 -5.83
CA GLY A 123 -14.51 -7.93 -7.19
C GLY A 123 -15.23 -9.00 -8.01
N GLY A 124 -15.05 -10.29 -7.69
CA GLY A 124 -15.75 -11.40 -8.34
C GLY A 124 -15.63 -11.39 -9.87
N GLY A 125 -14.42 -11.18 -10.39
CA GLY A 125 -14.14 -11.11 -11.83
C GLY A 125 -14.28 -9.73 -12.47
N ARG A 126 -14.88 -8.76 -11.76
CA ARG A 126 -14.93 -7.35 -12.16
C ARG A 126 -13.63 -6.61 -11.87
N ILE A 127 -12.78 -7.19 -11.02
CA ILE A 127 -11.44 -6.71 -10.71
C ILE A 127 -10.49 -7.89 -10.88
N GLN A 128 -9.42 -7.66 -11.64
CA GLN A 128 -8.27 -8.55 -11.76
C GLN A 128 -7.08 -7.90 -11.06
N THR A 129 -6.37 -8.67 -10.25
CA THR A 129 -5.24 -8.13 -9.48
C THR A 129 -3.96 -8.88 -9.77
N LEU A 130 -2.87 -8.14 -9.86
CA LEU A 130 -1.53 -8.67 -9.83
C LEU A 130 -0.85 -8.24 -8.52
N CYS A 131 -0.09 -9.12 -7.90
CA CYS A 131 0.93 -8.73 -6.93
C CYS A 131 2.26 -9.38 -7.26
N CYS A 132 3.36 -8.80 -6.79
CA CYS A 132 4.68 -9.39 -6.97
C CYS A 132 5.47 -9.49 -5.66
N SER A 133 6.32 -10.51 -5.58
CA SER A 133 7.33 -10.62 -4.54
C SER A 133 8.48 -11.49 -5.03
N PRO A 134 9.75 -11.15 -4.73
CA PRO A 134 10.88 -12.04 -5.02
C PRO A 134 11.02 -13.20 -4.00
N THR A 135 10.30 -13.14 -2.88
CA THR A 135 10.38 -14.13 -1.79
C THR A 135 9.46 -15.32 -2.09
N ILE A 136 10.00 -16.55 -2.05
CA ILE A 136 9.25 -17.75 -2.44
C ILE A 136 8.16 -18.10 -1.44
N ALA A 137 8.42 -17.95 -0.13
CA ALA A 137 7.39 -18.16 0.89
C ALA A 137 6.15 -17.27 0.72
N ASN A 138 6.30 -16.06 0.16
CA ASN A 138 5.16 -15.20 -0.16
C ASN A 138 4.28 -15.81 -1.27
N ARG A 139 4.90 -16.42 -2.29
CA ARG A 139 4.16 -17.12 -3.36
C ARG A 139 3.41 -18.33 -2.79
N THR A 140 4.05 -19.11 -1.92
CA THR A 140 3.43 -20.25 -1.25
C THR A 140 2.21 -19.80 -0.46
N ALA A 141 2.36 -18.81 0.42
CA ALA A 141 1.27 -18.25 1.22
C ALA A 141 0.16 -17.63 0.34
N PHE A 142 0.52 -16.97 -0.77
CA PHE A 142 -0.45 -16.47 -1.75
C PHE A 142 -1.30 -17.60 -2.32
N ASN A 143 -0.68 -18.71 -2.73
CA ASN A 143 -1.39 -19.82 -3.37
C ASN A 143 -2.31 -20.55 -2.37
N GLU A 144 -1.85 -20.77 -1.14
CA GLU A 144 -2.65 -21.41 -0.08
C GLU A 144 -3.91 -20.62 0.25
N SER A 145 -3.82 -19.28 0.21
CA SER A 145 -4.93 -18.38 0.53
C SER A 145 -5.48 -17.63 -0.68
N ARG A 146 -5.28 -18.11 -1.92
CA ARG A 146 -5.51 -17.35 -3.17
C ARG A 146 -6.89 -16.71 -3.23
N GLY A 147 -7.92 -17.43 -2.78
CA GLY A 147 -9.27 -16.93 -2.56
C GLY A 147 -10.07 -16.54 -3.82
N SER A 148 -9.43 -16.32 -4.97
CA SER A 148 -10.08 -15.97 -6.24
C SER A 148 -9.20 -16.35 -7.45
N PRO A 149 -9.76 -16.89 -8.56
CA PRO A 149 -9.01 -17.13 -9.80
C PRO A 149 -8.56 -15.83 -10.49
N HIS A 150 -9.11 -14.68 -10.07
CA HIS A 150 -8.78 -13.36 -10.61
C HIS A 150 -7.64 -12.66 -9.84
N ALA A 151 -7.07 -13.33 -8.83
CA ALA A 151 -5.85 -12.91 -8.17
C ALA A 151 -4.65 -13.63 -8.82
N TYR A 152 -3.66 -12.87 -9.27
CA TYR A 152 -2.45 -13.35 -9.91
C TYR A 152 -1.21 -12.93 -9.11
N PHE A 153 -0.17 -13.76 -9.18
CA PHE A 153 1.09 -13.53 -8.48
C PHE A 153 2.27 -13.68 -9.42
N PHE A 154 3.08 -12.63 -9.52
CA PHE A 154 4.38 -12.68 -10.18
C PHE A 154 5.49 -12.94 -9.18
N HIS A 155 6.19 -14.07 -9.32
CA HIS A 155 7.37 -14.38 -8.50
C HIS A 155 8.60 -13.69 -9.07
N GLY A 156 8.86 -12.50 -8.57
CA GLY A 156 9.99 -11.67 -8.97
C GLY A 156 9.96 -10.29 -8.33
N PRO A 157 11.06 -9.53 -8.40
CA PRO A 157 11.05 -8.11 -8.09
C PRO A 157 10.24 -7.34 -9.13
N PHE A 158 9.69 -6.18 -8.77
CA PHE A 158 8.83 -5.39 -9.66
C PHE A 158 9.50 -5.04 -10.99
N PHE A 159 10.83 -4.89 -10.98
CA PHE A 159 11.61 -4.50 -12.16
C PHE A 159 11.87 -5.63 -13.15
N ASP A 160 11.52 -6.88 -12.81
CA ASP A 160 11.55 -8.02 -13.75
C ASP A 160 10.21 -8.20 -14.49
N LEU A 161 9.24 -7.32 -14.27
CA LEU A 161 7.94 -7.31 -14.94
C LEU A 161 7.98 -6.36 -16.16
N ASP A 162 8.76 -6.70 -17.17
CA ASP A 162 8.97 -5.95 -18.42
C ASP A 162 8.26 -6.56 -19.65
N GLU A 163 8.48 -5.97 -20.83
CA GLU A 163 7.87 -6.45 -22.08
C GLU A 163 8.26 -7.90 -22.40
N GLU A 164 9.52 -8.28 -22.17
CA GLU A 164 9.97 -9.66 -22.38
C GLU A 164 9.24 -10.61 -21.44
N ARG A 165 9.05 -10.21 -20.17
CA ARG A 165 8.28 -10.98 -19.19
C ARG A 165 6.82 -11.14 -19.61
N TYR A 166 6.15 -10.08 -20.06
CA TYR A 166 4.75 -10.16 -20.51
C TYR A 166 4.57 -11.05 -21.75
N VAL A 167 5.58 -11.12 -22.62
CA VAL A 167 5.58 -12.02 -23.80
C VAL A 167 5.82 -13.47 -23.38
N ALA A 168 6.72 -13.71 -22.43
CA ALA A 168 7.13 -15.05 -22.02
C ALA A 168 6.11 -15.76 -21.11
N ASP A 169 5.29 -15.01 -20.38
CA ASP A 169 4.33 -15.56 -19.41
C ASP A 169 2.87 -15.28 -19.83
N PRO A 170 2.13 -16.29 -20.33
CA PRO A 170 0.74 -16.15 -20.73
C PRO A 170 -0.19 -15.69 -19.59
N GLU A 171 0.13 -16.00 -18.32
CA GLU A 171 -0.66 -15.51 -17.18
C GLU A 171 -0.47 -14.01 -16.96
N LEU A 172 0.63 -13.42 -17.43
CA LEU A 172 0.89 -11.99 -17.30
C LEU A 172 0.48 -11.20 -18.56
N ALA A 173 0.31 -11.85 -19.71
CA ALA A 173 0.00 -11.20 -20.98
C ALA A 173 -1.21 -10.27 -20.90
N HIS A 174 -2.24 -10.62 -20.14
CA HIS A 174 -3.44 -9.79 -19.98
C HIS A 174 -3.20 -8.52 -19.13
N PHE A 175 -2.06 -8.36 -18.48
CA PHE A 175 -1.67 -7.13 -17.77
C PHE A 175 -0.79 -6.19 -18.60
N ARG A 176 -0.38 -6.60 -19.81
CA ARG A 176 0.53 -5.84 -20.69
C ARG A 176 0.04 -4.43 -21.02
N GLU A 177 -1.28 -4.23 -21.09
CA GLU A 177 -1.91 -2.93 -21.35
C GLU A 177 -1.92 -1.98 -20.13
N GLY A 178 -1.27 -2.37 -19.05
CA GLY A 178 -1.16 -1.59 -17.83
C GLY A 178 -2.36 -1.71 -16.89
N PHE A 179 -2.31 -0.90 -15.84
CA PHE A 179 -3.17 -0.96 -14.66
C PHE A 179 -3.96 0.32 -14.48
N ASP A 180 -5.18 0.17 -13.97
CA ASP A 180 -6.04 1.30 -13.62
C ASP A 180 -5.65 1.87 -12.24
N ILE A 181 -5.14 1.01 -11.35
CA ILE A 181 -4.52 1.39 -10.09
C ILE A 181 -3.23 0.59 -9.94
N LEU A 182 -2.13 1.28 -9.65
CA LEU A 182 -0.85 0.67 -9.29
C LEU A 182 -0.48 1.17 -7.90
N MET A 183 -0.34 0.25 -6.95
CA MET A 183 0.04 0.53 -5.57
C MET A 183 1.46 0.05 -5.30
N GLU A 184 2.30 0.97 -4.85
CA GLU A 184 3.59 0.69 -4.28
C GLU A 184 3.48 0.69 -2.76
N ASP A 185 3.77 -0.46 -2.12
CA ASP A 185 3.67 -0.60 -0.67
C ASP A 185 5.03 -0.85 -0.03
N THR A 186 5.66 0.22 0.48
CA THR A 186 6.93 0.19 1.23
C THR A 186 8.06 -0.53 0.49
N THR A 187 8.03 -0.53 -0.83
CA THR A 187 8.89 -1.31 -1.71
C THR A 187 10.12 -0.53 -2.14
N PHE A 188 9.96 0.72 -2.56
CA PHE A 188 11.03 1.53 -3.15
C PHE A 188 12.22 1.71 -2.20
N GLN A 189 11.92 1.95 -0.92
CA GLN A 189 12.88 2.02 0.19
C GLN A 189 13.65 0.70 0.47
N MET A 190 13.34 -0.39 -0.24
CA MET A 190 14.05 -1.66 -0.13
C MET A 190 15.10 -1.85 -1.25
N TYR A 191 15.05 -0.99 -2.28
CA TYR A 191 15.88 -1.13 -3.48
C TYR A 191 16.92 -0.02 -3.62
N ASP A 192 16.50 1.25 -3.54
CA ASP A 192 17.36 2.40 -3.75
C ASP A 192 16.69 3.70 -3.27
N ARG A 193 17.44 4.81 -3.24
CA ARG A 193 16.97 6.18 -3.02
C ARG A 193 16.48 6.87 -4.28
N ASP A 194 16.88 6.40 -5.48
CA ASP A 194 16.51 7.04 -6.75
C ASP A 194 15.05 6.80 -7.11
N ARG A 195 14.18 7.67 -6.58
CA ARG A 195 12.74 7.66 -6.85
C ARG A 195 12.43 7.95 -8.32
N VAL A 196 13.26 8.73 -9.01
CA VAL A 196 13.01 9.08 -10.42
C VAL A 196 13.17 7.83 -11.29
N SER A 197 14.25 7.07 -11.13
CA SER A 197 14.42 5.82 -11.89
C SER A 197 13.37 4.77 -11.56
N GLN A 198 12.98 4.67 -10.29
CA GLN A 198 11.92 3.75 -9.85
C GLN A 198 10.56 4.13 -10.47
N LEU A 199 10.22 5.43 -10.50
CA LEU A 199 9.01 5.94 -11.13
C LEU A 199 9.06 5.82 -12.66
N ASP A 200 10.19 6.10 -13.30
CA ASP A 200 10.37 5.90 -14.75
C ASP A 200 10.11 4.45 -15.16
N PHE A 201 10.42 3.50 -14.29
CA PHE A 201 10.08 2.10 -14.53
C PHE A 201 8.57 1.86 -14.40
N ILE A 202 7.91 2.28 -13.33
CA ILE A 202 6.52 1.87 -13.08
C ILE A 202 5.47 2.76 -13.77
N ALA A 203 5.75 4.05 -14.01
CA ALA A 203 4.78 5.00 -14.56
C ALA A 203 4.22 4.59 -15.93
N PRO A 204 5.02 4.05 -16.88
CA PRO A 204 4.50 3.54 -18.16
C PRO A 204 3.49 2.39 -18.03
N ARG A 205 3.45 1.69 -16.89
CA ARG A 205 2.50 0.59 -16.63
C ARG A 205 1.17 1.10 -16.09
N ILE A 206 1.05 2.39 -15.81
CA ILE A 206 -0.21 3.00 -15.37
C ILE A 206 -0.95 3.49 -16.61
N ARG A 207 -2.20 3.06 -16.75
CA ARG A 207 -3.05 3.46 -17.88
C ARG A 207 -3.31 4.96 -17.88
N PRO A 208 -3.61 5.57 -19.04
CA PRO A 208 -4.13 6.93 -19.08
C PRO A 208 -5.35 7.09 -18.15
N GLY A 209 -5.28 8.06 -17.24
CA GLY A 209 -6.31 8.27 -16.21
C GLY A 209 -6.26 7.32 -15.01
N GLY A 210 -5.29 6.39 -14.97
CA GLY A 210 -5.03 5.52 -13.84
C GLY A 210 -4.37 6.25 -12.67
N LEU A 211 -4.25 5.54 -11.55
CA LEU A 211 -3.72 6.05 -10.29
C LEU A 211 -2.43 5.33 -9.91
N LEU A 212 -1.43 6.11 -9.49
CA LEU A 212 -0.35 5.62 -8.63
C LEU A 212 -0.77 5.86 -7.18
N VAL A 213 -0.58 4.86 -6.33
CA VAL A 213 -0.71 5.01 -4.88
C VAL A 213 0.57 4.52 -4.24
N GLN A 214 1.20 5.33 -3.39
CA GLN A 214 2.45 4.96 -2.72
C GLN A 214 2.27 5.02 -1.22
N VAL A 215 2.67 3.94 -0.54
CA VAL A 215 2.85 3.92 0.92
C VAL A 215 4.34 3.86 1.19
N GLN A 216 4.91 4.90 1.79
CA GLN A 216 6.36 4.98 2.02
C GLN A 216 6.70 5.35 3.45
N LYS A 217 7.80 4.79 3.96
CA LYS A 217 8.49 5.34 5.12
C LYS A 217 9.45 6.41 4.63
N LEU A 218 9.25 7.64 5.06
CA LEU A 218 10.03 8.78 4.62
C LEU A 218 10.99 9.24 5.72
N ALA A 219 12.16 9.69 5.30
CA ALA A 219 13.09 10.40 6.17
C ALA A 219 12.50 11.76 6.59
N ASN A 220 13.02 12.33 7.67
CA ASN A 220 12.73 13.70 8.04
C ASN A 220 14.05 14.51 8.01
N PRO A 221 14.05 15.73 7.45
CA PRO A 221 15.21 16.62 7.53
C PRO A 221 15.63 16.92 8.98
N ASP A 222 14.68 16.89 9.92
CA ASP A 222 14.94 16.96 11.35
C ASP A 222 14.99 15.55 11.97
N ASP A 223 16.20 15.06 12.27
CA ASP A 223 16.40 13.76 12.89
C ASP A 223 15.70 13.66 14.25
N SER A 224 15.62 14.74 15.03
CA SER A 224 14.94 14.71 16.33
C SER A 224 13.45 14.39 16.19
N VAL A 225 12.80 14.94 15.16
CA VAL A 225 11.40 14.66 14.81
C VAL A 225 11.26 13.22 14.32
N TYR A 226 12.17 12.75 13.45
CA TYR A 226 12.16 11.38 12.97
C TYR A 226 12.27 10.38 14.13
N GLN A 227 13.26 10.56 15.01
CA GLN A 227 13.50 9.70 16.16
C GLN A 227 12.37 9.77 17.19
N ALA A 228 11.75 10.94 17.40
CA ALA A 228 10.58 11.05 18.27
C ALA A 228 9.41 10.20 17.76
N ARG A 229 9.17 10.20 16.44
CA ARG A 229 8.14 9.37 15.80
C ARG A 229 8.49 7.87 15.83
N GLU A 230 9.77 7.51 15.67
CA GLU A 230 10.22 6.12 15.82
C GLU A 230 10.04 5.63 17.27
N ARG A 231 10.37 6.45 18.27
CA ARG A 231 10.09 6.13 19.69
C ARG A 231 8.60 5.97 19.95
N GLN A 232 7.75 6.90 19.48
CA GLN A 232 6.29 6.79 19.61
C GLN A 232 5.77 5.47 19.00
N LYS A 233 6.28 5.09 17.83
CA LYS A 233 5.93 3.82 17.19
C LYS A 233 6.36 2.63 18.05
N ASP A 234 7.59 2.60 18.54
CA ASP A 234 8.12 1.44 19.25
C ASP A 234 7.52 1.31 20.66
N GLU A 235 7.46 2.40 21.42
CA GLU A 235 7.05 2.43 22.82
C GLU A 235 5.53 2.37 23.00
N LEU A 236 4.75 3.00 22.12
CA LEU A 236 3.29 3.11 22.28
C LEU A 236 2.50 2.20 21.34
N PHE A 237 2.93 2.03 20.08
CA PHE A 237 2.19 1.21 19.11
C PHE A 237 2.64 -0.24 19.12
N LYS A 238 3.93 -0.50 18.87
CA LYS A 238 4.47 -1.87 18.74
C LYS A 238 4.44 -2.63 20.06
N SER A 239 4.60 -1.96 21.20
CA SER A 239 4.56 -2.57 22.53
C SER A 239 3.23 -3.29 22.83
N ARG A 240 2.15 -2.96 22.10
CA ARG A 240 0.86 -3.67 22.13
C ARG A 240 0.93 -5.08 21.54
N TYR A 241 1.88 -5.32 20.62
CA TYR A 241 1.98 -6.54 19.83
C TYR A 241 3.28 -7.31 20.05
N PHE A 242 4.34 -6.60 20.42
CA PHE A 242 5.69 -7.14 20.57
C PHE A 242 6.23 -6.93 21.98
N SER A 243 6.94 -7.92 22.52
CA SER A 243 7.79 -7.74 23.70
C SER A 243 9.00 -6.83 23.41
N THR A 244 9.56 -6.24 24.46
CA THR A 244 10.72 -5.33 24.35
C THR A 244 11.92 -5.99 23.68
N SER A 245 12.17 -7.28 23.97
CA SER A 245 13.24 -8.05 23.31
C SER A 245 13.00 -8.14 21.80
N ARG A 246 11.77 -8.48 21.37
CA ARG A 246 11.41 -8.53 19.94
C ARG A 246 11.53 -7.18 19.23
N ILE A 247 11.19 -6.09 19.91
CA ILE A 247 11.36 -4.74 19.36
C ILE A 247 12.84 -4.43 19.15
N SER A 248 13.69 -4.78 20.12
CA SER A 248 15.14 -4.58 20.04
C SER A 248 15.78 -5.44 18.94
N ASP A 249 15.46 -6.73 18.88
CA ASP A 249 15.98 -7.67 17.87
C ASP A 249 15.67 -7.15 16.45
N LYS A 250 14.45 -6.65 16.25
CA LYS A 250 14.00 -6.11 14.96
C LYS A 250 14.75 -4.85 14.53
N ARG A 251 15.15 -4.00 15.48
CA ARG A 251 15.93 -2.79 15.16
C ARG A 251 17.26 -3.17 14.53
N ASN A 252 17.96 -4.15 15.13
CA ASN A 252 19.27 -4.59 14.68
C ASN A 252 19.24 -5.39 13.36
N GLU A 253 18.16 -6.12 13.06
CA GLU A 253 18.09 -7.00 11.87
C GLU A 253 17.69 -6.28 10.58
N VAL A 254 16.93 -5.18 10.65
CA VAL A 254 16.28 -4.58 9.46
C VAL A 254 16.48 -3.07 9.33
N LEU A 255 16.38 -2.32 10.44
CA LEU A 255 16.26 -0.85 10.36
C LEU A 255 17.56 -0.18 9.91
N ASP A 256 18.72 -0.65 10.38
CA ASP A 256 20.01 -0.05 10.03
C ASP A 256 20.32 -0.15 8.52
N THR A 257 19.81 -1.18 7.86
CA THR A 257 19.98 -1.36 6.41
C THR A 257 18.96 -0.55 5.60
N MET A 258 17.72 -0.42 6.08
CA MET A 258 16.64 0.30 5.38
C MET A 258 16.68 1.82 5.57
N ASP A 259 17.18 2.32 6.70
CA ASP A 259 17.20 3.75 7.00
C ASP A 259 18.01 4.55 5.97
N ASN A 260 19.05 3.93 5.39
CA ASN A 260 19.87 4.56 4.34
C ASN A 260 19.18 4.71 2.97
N LEU A 261 18.05 4.03 2.74
CA LEU A 261 17.32 4.03 1.46
C LEU A 261 16.03 4.85 1.47
N GLN A 262 15.73 5.48 2.61
CA GLN A 262 14.62 6.42 2.73
C GLN A 262 15.00 7.77 2.10
N VAL A 263 13.98 8.48 1.61
CA VAL A 263 14.08 9.85 1.15
C VAL A 263 13.01 10.69 1.85
N ASP A 264 13.19 11.99 1.91
CA ASP A 264 12.21 12.90 2.52
C ASP A 264 10.99 13.16 1.61
N LEU A 265 10.00 13.85 2.17
CA LEU A 265 8.76 14.19 1.48
C LEU A 265 8.98 15.13 0.28
N GLU A 266 9.94 16.06 0.36
CA GLU A 266 10.25 17.00 -0.71
C GLU A 266 10.84 16.27 -1.92
N THR A 267 11.81 15.38 -1.70
CA THR A 267 12.42 14.53 -2.71
C THR A 267 11.36 13.63 -3.37
N THR A 268 10.48 13.02 -2.58
CA THR A 268 9.37 12.22 -3.11
C THR A 268 8.39 13.07 -3.93
N ALA A 269 8.02 14.26 -3.46
CA ALA A 269 7.13 15.17 -4.18
C ALA A 269 7.75 15.63 -5.51
N ALA A 270 9.03 16.02 -5.51
CA ALA A 270 9.76 16.41 -6.71
C ALA A 270 9.85 15.27 -7.74
N ALA A 271 10.16 14.05 -7.29
CA ALA A 271 10.20 12.88 -8.16
C ALA A 271 8.80 12.59 -8.75
N LEU A 272 7.74 12.67 -7.94
CA LEU A 272 6.37 12.51 -8.43
C LEU A 272 5.98 13.61 -9.44
N GLY A 273 6.40 14.85 -9.20
CA GLY A 273 6.12 15.99 -10.09
C GLY A 273 6.75 15.84 -11.48
N ALA A 274 7.80 15.03 -11.62
CA ALA A 274 8.40 14.71 -12.92
C ALA A 274 7.52 13.78 -13.79
N PHE A 275 6.59 13.02 -13.19
CA PHE A 275 5.78 12.02 -13.91
C PHE A 275 4.26 12.27 -13.81
N PHE A 276 3.80 12.97 -12.77
CA PHE A 276 2.39 13.18 -12.47
C PHE A 276 2.05 14.64 -12.21
N ARG A 277 1.05 15.14 -12.94
CA ARG A 277 0.51 16.50 -12.78
C ARG A 277 -0.11 16.76 -11.41
N TYR A 278 -0.70 15.73 -10.80
CA TYR A 278 -1.37 15.83 -9.51
C TYR A 278 -0.82 14.76 -8.56
N SER A 279 -0.47 15.17 -7.34
CA SER A 279 -0.10 14.27 -6.25
C SER A 279 -0.68 14.79 -4.96
N VAL A 280 -1.39 13.94 -4.22
CA VAL A 280 -2.12 14.31 -3.02
C VAL A 280 -1.73 13.37 -1.89
N LEU A 281 -1.28 13.93 -0.79
CA LEU A 281 -1.06 13.20 0.46
C LEU A 281 -2.41 12.95 1.13
N VAL A 282 -2.74 11.67 1.37
CA VAL A 282 -4.05 11.23 1.88
C VAL A 282 -3.97 10.53 3.24
N TRP A 283 -2.77 10.28 3.75
CA TRP A 283 -2.54 9.64 5.05
C TRP A 283 -1.14 9.92 5.57
N ASN A 284 -1.01 10.10 6.88
CA ASN A 284 0.28 10.13 7.58
C ASN A 284 0.14 9.48 8.96
N SER A 285 1.04 8.54 9.28
CA SER A 285 1.13 7.93 10.61
C SER A 285 2.59 7.77 11.01
N GLY A 286 3.06 8.65 11.90
CA GLY A 286 4.48 8.74 12.22
C GLY A 286 5.33 9.11 11.00
N ASN A 287 6.27 8.23 10.63
CA ASN A 287 7.15 8.40 9.47
C ASN A 287 6.60 7.74 8.19
N PHE A 288 5.36 7.26 8.20
CA PHE A 288 4.72 6.62 7.05
C PHE A 288 3.69 7.53 6.40
N TYR A 289 3.60 7.48 5.07
CA TYR A 289 2.80 8.39 4.26
C TYR A 289 2.12 7.63 3.13
N THR A 290 0.86 7.97 2.84
CA THR A 290 0.17 7.50 1.64
C THR A 290 -0.06 8.66 0.68
N ILE A 291 0.43 8.54 -0.55
CA ILE A 291 0.31 9.56 -1.61
C ILE A 291 -0.43 8.95 -2.80
N VAL A 292 -1.40 9.69 -3.36
CA VAL A 292 -2.14 9.32 -4.57
C VAL A 292 -1.74 10.29 -5.69
N SER A 293 -1.34 9.76 -6.84
CA SER A 293 -0.86 10.55 -7.97
C SER A 293 -1.49 10.13 -9.29
N SER A 294 -1.74 11.11 -10.17
CA SER A 294 -2.23 10.88 -11.52
C SER A 294 -1.97 12.08 -12.43
N ASN A 295 -2.04 11.84 -13.73
CA ASN A 295 -2.11 12.89 -14.74
C ASN A 295 -3.55 13.36 -15.02
N ALA A 296 -4.56 12.66 -14.50
CA ALA A 296 -5.97 13.03 -14.62
C ALA A 296 -6.51 13.56 -13.29
N ARG A 297 -6.79 14.87 -13.23
CA ARG A 297 -7.33 15.54 -12.04
C ARG A 297 -8.57 14.84 -11.48
N GLN A 298 -9.51 14.52 -12.37
CA GLN A 298 -10.78 13.93 -11.98
C GLN A 298 -10.60 12.52 -11.40
N ALA A 299 -9.59 11.75 -11.83
CA ALA A 299 -9.31 10.44 -11.27
C ALA A 299 -8.90 10.53 -9.79
N VAL A 300 -8.03 11.49 -9.45
CA VAL A 300 -7.62 11.72 -8.05
C VAL A 300 -8.79 12.22 -7.21
N VAL A 301 -9.58 13.18 -7.72
CA VAL A 301 -10.77 13.69 -7.02
C VAL A 301 -11.79 12.56 -6.79
N ASP A 302 -12.15 11.82 -7.83
CA ASP A 302 -13.09 10.70 -7.74
C ASP A 302 -12.61 9.66 -6.73
N PHE A 303 -11.31 9.34 -6.73
CA PHE A 303 -10.71 8.40 -5.80
C PHE A 303 -10.75 8.89 -4.35
N VAL A 304 -10.26 10.11 -4.09
CA VAL A 304 -10.24 10.70 -2.74
C VAL A 304 -11.66 10.86 -2.18
N THR A 305 -12.64 11.17 -3.04
CA THR A 305 -14.05 11.20 -2.65
C THR A 305 -14.67 9.82 -2.40
N GLN A 306 -13.96 8.72 -2.66
CA GLN A 306 -14.35 7.37 -2.18
C GLN A 306 -13.71 7.02 -0.82
N MET A 307 -12.80 7.84 -0.32
CA MET A 307 -12.09 7.55 0.92
C MET A 307 -12.79 8.21 2.11
N LEU A 308 -12.87 7.48 3.22
CA LEU A 308 -13.14 8.09 4.53
C LEU A 308 -12.01 9.02 4.92
N LYS A 309 -12.26 9.89 5.92
CA LYS A 309 -11.19 10.59 6.64
C LYS A 309 -10.14 9.57 7.14
N PRO A 310 -8.85 9.95 7.27
CA PRO A 310 -7.81 9.07 7.78
C PRO A 310 -8.19 8.39 9.09
N ALA A 311 -8.15 7.05 9.11
CA ALA A 311 -8.51 6.22 10.27
C ALA A 311 -7.34 6.09 11.24
N ILE A 312 -6.96 7.21 11.85
CA ILE A 312 -5.76 7.34 12.70
C ILE A 312 -6.05 8.22 13.92
N PRO A 313 -5.52 7.88 15.10
CA PRO A 313 -5.58 8.79 16.24
C PRO A 313 -4.81 10.09 15.96
N PRO A 314 -5.31 11.25 16.42
CA PRO A 314 -4.68 12.54 16.17
C PRO A 314 -3.20 12.60 16.57
N SER A 315 -2.79 11.89 17.62
CA SER A 315 -1.40 11.86 18.08
C SER A 315 -0.41 11.23 17.10
N TYR A 316 -0.88 10.50 16.09
CA TYR A 316 -0.06 9.89 15.05
C TYR A 316 -0.09 10.64 13.72
N CYS A 317 -1.01 11.61 13.57
CA CYS A 317 -1.17 12.42 12.36
C CYS A 317 -0.45 13.76 12.53
N TYR A 318 0.56 14.03 11.72
CA TYR A 318 1.39 15.24 11.84
C TYR A 318 1.09 16.29 10.77
N LEU A 319 0.10 16.06 9.91
CA LEU A 319 -0.21 16.90 8.76
C LEU A 319 -1.71 17.11 8.62
N ALA A 320 -2.10 18.24 8.02
CA ALA A 320 -3.45 18.43 7.53
C ALA A 320 -3.66 17.56 6.28
N LEU A 321 -4.80 16.86 6.21
CA LEU A 321 -5.10 15.91 5.14
C LEU A 321 -6.54 16.11 4.63
N PRO A 322 -6.79 15.99 3.31
CA PRO A 322 -5.80 15.72 2.27
C PRO A 322 -5.04 17.00 1.89
N THR A 323 -3.79 16.86 1.44
CA THR A 323 -2.96 18.01 1.02
C THR A 323 -2.34 17.75 -0.36
N ALA A 324 -2.44 18.71 -1.27
CA ALA A 324 -1.78 18.66 -2.57
C ALA A 324 -0.26 18.86 -2.40
N LEU A 325 0.52 17.92 -2.95
CA LEU A 325 1.99 17.99 -3.04
C LEU A 325 2.43 18.53 -4.41
N ASN A 326 1.80 18.02 -5.47
CA ASN A 326 1.95 18.50 -6.84
C ASN A 326 0.57 18.89 -7.36
N ASP A 327 0.49 20.06 -7.98
CA ASP A 327 -0.75 20.62 -8.51
C ASP A 327 -0.47 21.48 -9.76
N THR A 328 -1.51 21.91 -10.45
CA THR A 328 -1.38 22.81 -11.59
C THR A 328 -2.15 24.12 -11.34
N PRO A 329 -1.53 25.30 -11.57
CA PRO A 329 -2.19 26.59 -11.32
C PRO A 329 -3.48 26.80 -12.13
N SER A 330 -3.56 26.21 -13.32
CA SER A 330 -4.73 26.34 -14.21
C SER A 330 -5.92 25.50 -13.76
N GLN A 331 -5.70 24.44 -12.98
CA GLN A 331 -6.74 23.51 -12.52
C GLN A 331 -6.40 22.98 -11.12
N PRO A 332 -6.39 23.84 -10.09
CA PRO A 332 -5.98 23.44 -8.75
C PRO A 332 -6.87 22.30 -8.23
N ILE A 333 -6.26 21.29 -7.62
CA ILE A 333 -6.97 20.13 -7.09
C ILE A 333 -7.46 20.36 -5.66
N GLY A 334 -6.71 21.12 -4.85
CA GLY A 334 -6.97 21.33 -3.43
C GLY A 334 -8.44 21.59 -3.07
N PRO A 335 -9.10 22.61 -3.64
CA PRO A 335 -10.50 22.93 -3.33
C PRO A 335 -11.53 21.85 -3.67
N ALA A 336 -11.17 20.88 -4.53
CA ALA A 336 -12.07 19.80 -4.93
C ALA A 336 -11.89 18.53 -4.08
N LEU A 337 -10.86 18.47 -3.24
CA LEU A 337 -10.59 17.31 -2.40
C LEU A 337 -11.55 17.31 -1.21
N LYS A 338 -12.30 16.21 -1.08
CA LYS A 338 -13.20 15.96 0.04
C LYS A 338 -13.24 14.47 0.33
N TRP A 339 -13.29 14.12 1.61
CA TRP A 339 -13.61 12.76 2.03
C TRP A 339 -15.08 12.47 1.80
N ARG A 340 -15.45 11.21 1.61
CA ARG A 340 -16.86 10.82 1.76
C ARG A 340 -17.24 10.74 3.24
N ASN A 341 -18.53 10.83 3.49
CA ASN A 341 -19.11 10.45 4.77
C ASN A 341 -19.08 8.93 4.94
N ALA A 342 -19.06 8.48 6.19
CA ALA A 342 -19.23 7.07 6.53
C ALA A 342 -20.69 6.65 6.34
N ASN A 343 -20.88 5.45 5.79
CA ASN A 343 -22.16 4.75 5.76
C ASN A 343 -22.16 3.80 6.96
N SER A 344 -22.40 4.34 8.16
CA SER A 344 -22.24 3.58 9.40
C SER A 344 -23.29 2.47 9.51
N ILE A 345 -22.87 1.26 9.87
CA ILE A 345 -23.79 0.16 10.16
C ILE A 345 -24.67 0.48 11.38
N VAL A 346 -24.18 1.32 12.29
CA VAL A 346 -24.91 1.74 13.50
C VAL A 346 -26.15 2.57 13.14
N ASP A 347 -26.06 3.38 12.08
CA ASP A 347 -27.20 4.18 11.58
C ASP A 347 -28.23 3.33 10.82
N ALA A 348 -27.82 2.13 10.37
CA ALA A 348 -28.67 1.20 9.61
C ALA A 348 -29.41 0.19 10.51
N LEU A 349 -29.12 0.16 11.82
CA LEU A 349 -29.93 -0.57 12.80
C LEU A 349 -31.11 0.33 13.21
N PRO A 350 -32.36 0.02 12.83
CA PRO A 350 -33.50 0.71 13.40
C PRO A 350 -33.48 0.54 14.91
N HIS A 351 -34.02 1.51 15.64
CA HIS A 351 -34.43 1.38 17.04
C HIS A 351 -35.34 0.14 17.23
N LEU A 352 -34.74 -1.05 17.33
CA LEU A 352 -35.38 -2.32 17.64
C LEU A 352 -35.10 -2.68 19.10
N VAL A 353 -35.21 -1.69 20.00
CA VAL A 353 -35.39 -1.88 21.44
C VAL A 353 -36.21 -0.71 21.99
N ALA A 354 -37.45 -0.61 21.54
CA ALA A 354 -38.53 0.13 22.22
C ALA A 354 -39.87 -0.37 21.68
N SER A 355 -40.22 -1.60 22.03
CA SER A 355 -41.60 -2.12 21.97
C SER A 355 -41.81 -3.08 23.12
#